data_AF-A0A2P5K3J4-F1
#
_entry.id   AF-A0A2P5K3J4-F1
#
_cell.length_a   1.000
_cell.length_b   1.000
_cell.length_c   1.000
_cell.angle_alpha   90.00
_cell.angle_beta   90.00
_cell.angle_gamma   90.00
#
_symmetry.space_group_name_H-M   'P 1'
#
loop_
_entity.id
_entity.type
_entity.pdbx_description
1 polymer ?
#
loop_
_entity_poly.entity_id
_entity_poly.type
_entity_poly.pdbx_seq_one_letter_code
_entity_poly.pdbx_strand_id
1 'polypeptide(L)'
;MKDVQAIASQTGHEIEILSGCDLYGLHETVKEVGVDLVMGNSHAKYIADDEKIAFARIGFPVFDRVGYQRRSIIGYEGGINLVDMITNSILDHADAA
;
A
#
# COMPACT_ATOMS: atom_id res chain seq x y z
N MET A 1 -0.45 14.83 -13.40
CA MET A 1 0.03 15.35 -12.09
C MET A 1 -0.84 16.46 -11.52
N LYS A 2 -1.37 17.39 -12.34
CA LYS A 2 -2.24 18.48 -11.85
C LYS A 2 -3.46 17.98 -11.07
N ASP A 3 -4.09 16.89 -11.53
CA ASP A 3 -5.31 16.37 -10.88
C ASP A 3 -5.02 15.67 -9.55
N VAL A 4 -3.90 14.94 -9.45
CA VAL A 4 -3.48 14.26 -8.20
C VAL A 4 -3.11 15.29 -7.13
N GLN A 5 -2.40 16.35 -7.52
CA GLN A 5 -2.08 17.46 -6.62
C GLN A 5 -3.34 18.23 -6.17
N ALA A 6 -4.32 18.38 -7.05
CA ALA A 6 -5.59 19.02 -6.71
C ALA A 6 -6.43 18.20 -5.73
N ILE A 7 -6.36 16.86 -5.78
CA ILE A 7 -7.01 15.99 -4.81
C ILE A 7 -6.25 16.02 -3.48
N ALA A 8 -4.91 16.01 -3.52
CA ALA A 8 -4.09 16.06 -2.32
C ALA A 8 -4.39 17.29 -1.45
N SER A 9 -4.51 18.47 -2.07
CA SER A 9 -4.78 19.72 -1.35
C SER A 9 -6.16 19.79 -0.67
N GLN A 10 -7.10 18.89 -1.00
CA GLN A 10 -8.42 18.85 -0.40
C GLN A 10 -8.45 18.11 0.94
N THR A 11 -7.49 17.22 1.17
CA THR A 11 -7.52 16.28 2.31
C THR A 11 -6.98 16.87 3.61
N GLY A 12 -6.29 18.02 3.55
CA GLY A 12 -5.73 18.70 4.74
C GLY A 12 -4.53 17.98 5.39
N HIS A 13 -4.06 16.89 4.79
CA HIS A 13 -2.90 16.12 5.24
C HIS A 13 -1.68 16.43 4.35
N GLU A 14 -0.48 16.31 4.93
CA GLU A 14 0.76 16.37 4.16
C GLU A 14 0.89 15.10 3.31
N ILE A 15 0.80 15.27 1.98
CA ILE A 15 0.90 14.18 1.01
C ILE A 15 2.12 14.42 0.15
N GLU A 16 3.08 13.50 0.22
CA GLU A 16 4.23 13.48 -0.67
C GLU A 16 3.93 12.65 -1.93
N ILE A 17 4.13 13.26 -3.10
CA ILE A 17 3.89 12.59 -4.39
C ILE A 17 5.22 12.36 -5.08
N LEU A 18 5.69 11.11 -5.02
CA LEU A 18 6.89 10.67 -5.72
C LEU A 18 6.53 10.27 -7.16
N SER A 19 7.23 10.82 -8.15
CA SER A 19 6.99 10.52 -9.57
C SER A 19 8.30 10.25 -10.28
N GLY A 20 8.34 9.18 -11.08
CA GLY A 20 9.57 8.71 -11.72
C GLY A 20 10.53 7.99 -10.78
N CYS A 21 10.12 7.74 -9.53
CA CYS A 21 10.84 6.90 -8.57
C CYS A 21 10.55 5.43 -8.83
N ASP A 22 11.53 4.59 -8.49
CA ASP A 22 11.38 3.15 -8.44
C ASP A 22 11.02 2.69 -7.01
N LEU A 23 10.98 1.37 -6.81
CA LEU A 23 10.72 0.77 -5.49
C LEU A 23 11.83 1.08 -4.48
N TYR A 24 13.05 1.36 -4.95
CA TYR A 24 14.17 1.71 -4.08
C TYR A 24 14.00 3.14 -3.53
N GLY A 25 13.67 4.10 -4.39
CA GLY A 25 13.31 5.45 -3.96
C GLY A 25 12.09 5.46 -3.04
N LEU A 26 11.09 4.62 -3.30
CA LEU A 26 9.96 4.45 -2.38
C LEU A 26 10.43 3.95 -0.99
N HIS A 27 11.36 3.00 -0.95
CA HIS A 27 11.88 2.47 0.30
C HIS A 27 12.66 3.51 1.11
N GLU A 28 13.45 4.37 0.46
CA GLU A 28 14.14 5.48 1.13
C GLU A 28 13.14 6.47 1.74
N THR A 29 12.09 6.87 1.01
CA THR A 29 11.07 7.77 1.55
C THR A 29 10.27 7.14 2.70
N VAL A 30 9.94 5.84 2.60
CA VAL A 30 9.25 5.13 3.69
C VAL A 30 10.08 5.15 4.98
N LYS A 31 11.41 5.04 4.89
CA LYS A 31 12.32 5.16 6.04
C LYS A 31 12.34 6.56 6.64
N GLU A 32 12.33 7.59 5.81
CA GLU A 32 12.40 8.99 6.26
C GLU A 32 11.10 9.44 6.94
N VAL A 33 9.95 9.09 6.36
CA VAL A 33 8.64 9.54 6.84
C VAL A 33 8.09 8.64 7.94
N GLY A 34 8.34 7.33 7.87
CA GLY A 34 7.73 6.32 8.72
C GLY A 34 6.27 6.07 8.34
N VAL A 35 5.93 4.82 8.00
CA VAL A 35 4.59 4.47 7.50
C VAL A 35 4.10 3.20 8.19
N ASP A 36 2.83 3.16 8.61
CA ASP A 36 2.26 1.99 9.29
C ASP A 36 1.82 0.88 8.31
N LEU A 37 1.46 1.24 7.08
CA LEU A 37 0.94 0.34 6.06
C LEU A 37 1.50 0.66 4.67
N VAL A 38 2.08 -0.34 4.01
CA VAL A 38 2.41 -0.27 2.58
C VAL A 38 1.37 -1.01 1.75
N MET A 39 0.89 -0.36 0.70
CA MET A 39 -0.01 -0.93 -0.30
C MET A 39 0.71 -1.08 -1.64
N GLY A 40 0.81 -2.29 -2.16
CA GLY A 40 1.52 -2.49 -3.42
C GLY A 40 1.59 -3.92 -3.92
N ASN A 41 2.38 -4.12 -4.98
CA ASN A 41 2.58 -5.42 -5.61
C ASN A 41 3.55 -6.31 -4.82
N SER A 42 3.75 -7.56 -5.25
CA SER A 42 4.59 -8.52 -4.51
C SER A 42 6.05 -8.07 -4.32
N HIS A 43 6.55 -7.12 -5.11
CA HIS A 43 7.91 -6.59 -4.92
C HIS A 43 8.03 -5.68 -3.69
N ALA A 44 6.95 -5.00 -3.31
CA ALA A 44 6.91 -4.17 -2.10
C ALA A 44 6.94 -5.00 -0.80
N LYS A 45 6.85 -6.33 -0.89
CA LYS A 45 7.01 -7.23 0.25
C LYS A 45 8.35 -7.02 0.96
N TYR A 46 9.44 -6.86 0.21
CA TYR A 46 10.77 -6.68 0.81
C TYR A 46 10.85 -5.41 1.66
N ILE A 47 10.22 -4.32 1.18
CA ILE A 47 10.12 -3.05 1.92
C ILE A 47 9.38 -3.27 3.25
N ALA A 48 8.27 -4.02 3.21
CA ALA A 48 7.48 -4.26 4.40
C ALA A 48 8.18 -5.17 5.42
N ASP A 49 8.89 -6.21 4.95
CA ASP A 49 9.64 -7.12 5.82
C ASP A 49 10.83 -6.39 6.48
N ASP A 50 11.55 -5.53 5.74
CA ASP A 50 12.70 -4.78 6.25
C ASP A 50 12.30 -3.70 7.27
N GLU A 51 11.24 -2.95 6.98
CA GLU A 51 10.75 -1.88 7.87
C GLU A 51 9.83 -2.42 8.98
N LYS A 52 9.47 -3.71 8.94
CA LYS A 52 8.50 -4.35 9.84
C LYS A 52 7.19 -3.57 9.93
N ILE A 53 6.53 -3.39 8.80
CA ILE A 53 5.26 -2.64 8.68
C ILE A 53 4.17 -3.53 8.07
N ALA A 54 2.91 -3.14 8.26
CA ALA A 54 1.79 -3.88 7.68
C ALA A 54 1.84 -3.81 6.14
N PHE A 55 1.44 -4.90 5.47
CA PHE A 55 1.53 -4.98 4.01
C PHE A 55 0.25 -5.51 3.36
N ALA A 56 -0.47 -4.61 2.68
CA ALA A 56 -1.64 -4.95 1.88
C ALA A 56 -1.27 -5.11 0.39
N ARG A 57 -1.44 -6.32 -0.13
CA ARG A 57 -1.12 -6.68 -1.52
C ARG A 57 -2.18 -6.20 -2.48
N ILE A 58 -1.90 -5.13 -3.22
CA ILE A 58 -2.84 -4.49 -4.15
C ILE A 58 -2.10 -4.15 -5.45
N GLY A 59 -2.77 -4.33 -6.58
CA GLY A 59 -2.24 -4.01 -7.90
C GLY A 59 -1.58 -5.19 -8.59
N PHE A 60 -0.48 -4.94 -9.29
CA PHE A 60 0.15 -5.91 -10.19
C PHE A 60 1.69 -5.77 -10.21
N PRO A 61 2.46 -6.87 -10.30
CA PRO A 61 2.04 -8.28 -10.23
C PRO A 61 1.93 -8.80 -8.79
N VAL A 62 0.93 -9.66 -8.54
CA VAL A 62 0.82 -10.41 -7.27
C VAL A 62 1.08 -11.89 -7.55
N PHE A 63 2.31 -12.35 -7.29
CA PHE A 63 2.74 -13.73 -7.55
C PHE A 63 3.06 -14.51 -6.27
N ASP A 64 3.18 -13.82 -5.12
CA ASP A 64 3.51 -14.45 -3.84
C ASP A 64 2.28 -15.01 -3.10
N ARG A 65 1.07 -14.83 -3.66
CA ARG A 65 -0.20 -15.34 -3.13
C ARG A 65 -1.11 -15.83 -4.25
N VAL A 66 -1.84 -16.91 -3.99
CA VAL A 66 -2.79 -17.50 -4.94
C VAL A 66 -4.16 -16.86 -4.78
N GLY A 67 -4.81 -16.49 -5.88
CA GLY A 67 -6.21 -16.06 -5.91
C GLY A 67 -6.43 -14.55 -5.83
N TYR A 68 -5.37 -13.75 -5.66
CA TYR A 68 -5.45 -12.29 -5.66
C TYR A 68 -5.95 -11.73 -6.99
N GLN A 69 -5.64 -12.40 -8.11
CA GLN A 69 -6.15 -12.04 -9.44
C GLN A 69 -7.68 -12.19 -9.57
N ARG A 70 -8.35 -12.91 -8.65
CA ARG A 70 -9.80 -13.11 -8.66
C ARG A 70 -10.54 -12.15 -7.73
N ARG A 71 -9.84 -11.43 -6.86
CA ARG A 71 -10.46 -10.47 -5.93
C ARG A 71 -10.69 -9.15 -6.63
N SER A 72 -11.92 -8.66 -6.58
CA SER A 72 -12.20 -7.29 -7.02
C SER A 72 -11.66 -6.30 -5.98
N ILE A 73 -11.09 -5.20 -6.46
CA ILE A 73 -10.70 -4.01 -5.67
C ILE A 73 -11.49 -2.76 -6.11
N ILE A 74 -12.37 -2.90 -7.11
CA ILE A 74 -13.19 -1.81 -7.64
C ILE A 74 -14.69 -2.12 -7.49
N GLY A 75 -15.51 -1.07 -7.46
CA GLY A 75 -16.94 -1.16 -7.20
C GLY A 75 -17.26 -1.41 -5.72
N TYR A 76 -18.54 -1.63 -5.38
CA TYR A 76 -18.96 -1.80 -3.99
C TYR A 76 -18.34 -3.04 -3.33
N GLU A 77 -18.37 -4.18 -4.03
CA GLU A 77 -17.76 -5.42 -3.57
C GLU A 77 -16.23 -5.27 -3.43
N GLY A 78 -15.60 -4.56 -4.36
CA GLY A 78 -14.17 -4.31 -4.30
C GLY A 78 -13.77 -3.36 -3.17
N GLY A 79 -14.62 -2.38 -2.84
CA GLY A 79 -14.42 -1.51 -1.69
C GLY A 79 -14.45 -2.28 -0.38
N ILE A 80 -15.40 -3.20 -0.21
CA ILE A 80 -15.47 -4.07 0.96
C ILE A 80 -14.21 -4.95 1.04
N ASN A 81 -13.84 -5.61 -0.06
CA ASN A 81 -12.62 -6.43 -0.11
C ASN A 81 -11.35 -5.63 0.22
N LEU A 82 -11.27 -4.37 -0.25
CA LEU A 82 -10.13 -3.50 -0.01
C LEU A 82 -10.03 -3.13 1.47
N VAL A 83 -11.14 -2.75 2.10
CA VAL A 83 -11.20 -2.44 3.54
C VAL A 83 -10.80 -3.66 4.35
N ASP A 84 -11.39 -4.83 4.05
CA ASP A 84 -11.07 -6.08 4.74
C ASP A 84 -9.58 -6.43 4.60
N MET A 85 -8.99 -6.21 3.42
CA MET A 85 -7.56 -6.45 3.22
C MET A 85 -6.68 -5.52 4.05
N ILE A 86 -7.01 -4.22 4.09
CA ILE A 86 -6.25 -3.23 4.84
C ILE A 86 -6.35 -3.55 6.35
N THR A 87 -7.56 -3.71 6.87
CA THR A 87 -7.79 -3.95 8.29
C THR A 87 -7.13 -5.24 8.75
N ASN A 88 -7.30 -6.35 8.03
CA ASN A 88 -6.65 -7.61 8.40
C ASN A 88 -5.13 -7.53 8.31
N SER A 89 -4.56 -6.77 7.35
CA SER A 89 -3.10 -6.61 7.26
C SER A 89 -2.52 -5.89 8.48
N ILE A 90 -3.26 -4.93 9.04
CA ILE A 90 -2.85 -4.20 10.25
C ILE A 90 -2.99 -5.11 11.49
N LEU A 91 -4.09 -5.86 11.59
CA LEU A 91 -4.31 -6.80 12.69
C LEU A 91 -3.27 -7.93 12.70
N ASP A 92 -3.01 -8.55 11.56
CA ASP A 92 -1.99 -9.61 11.40
C ASP A 92 -0.59 -9.12 11.82
N HIS A 93 -0.28 -7.85 11.54
CA HIS A 93 0.99 -7.23 11.94
C HIS A 93 1.04 -6.96 13.44
N ALA A 94 -0.05 -6.43 14.02
CA ALA A 94 -0.16 -6.19 15.45
C ALA A 94 -0.08 -7.48 16.28
N ASP A 95 -0.66 -8.58 15.80
CA ASP A 95 -0.60 -9.89 16.45
C ASP A 95 0.77 -10.57 16.35
N ALA A 96 1.58 -10.20 15.35
CA ALA A 96 2.92 -10.74 15.13
C ALA A 96 4.03 -9.98 15.88
N ALA A 97 3.73 -8.79 16.42
CA ALA A 97 4.63 -7.93 17.18
C ALA A 97 4.67 -8.29 18.68
#